data_AF-A0AA94M0X3-F1
#
_entry.id   AF-A0AA94M0X3-F1
#
_cell.length_a   1.000
_cell.length_b   1.000
_cell.length_c   1.000
_cell.angle_alpha   90.00
_cell.angle_beta   90.00
_cell.angle_gamma   90.00
#
_symmetry.space_group_name_H-M   'P 1'
#
loop_
_entity.id
_entity.type
_entity.pdbx_description
1 polymer ?
#
loop_
_entity_poly.entity_id
_entity_poly.type
_entity_poly.pdbx_seq_one_letter_code
_entity_poly.pdbx_strand_id
1 'polypeptide(L)'
;MAYTLEERETIIHYDEMDNCWYFESNVRRHITKILKMEHAFDNVEKELENNLCVSVRARLSDLDNFSVNPFVRNKIKLTDEQKKARAERLKTNSR
;
A
#
# COMPACT_ATOMS: atom_id res chain seq x y z
N MET A 1 18.39 -14.52 1.16
CA MET A 1 18.24 -14.13 2.57
C MET A 1 17.23 -13.00 2.60
N ALA A 2 16.27 -13.01 3.54
CA ALA A 2 15.36 -11.89 3.67
C ALA A 2 16.13 -10.61 4.04
N TYR A 3 15.78 -9.49 3.40
CA TYR A 3 16.42 -8.19 3.63
C TYR A 3 16.52 -7.83 5.11
N THR A 4 17.70 -7.35 5.50
CA THR A 4 17.98 -6.77 6.81
C THR A 4 17.08 -5.56 7.05
N LEU A 5 16.98 -5.07 8.29
CA LEU A 5 16.14 -3.91 8.59
C LEU A 5 16.63 -2.64 7.86
N GLU A 6 17.94 -2.53 7.64
CA GLU A 6 18.57 -1.39 6.98
C GLU A 6 18.36 -1.39 5.46
N GLU A 7 18.28 -2.57 4.85
CA GLU A 7 17.97 -2.74 3.43
C GLU A 7 16.47 -2.61 3.12
N ARG A 8 15.61 -2.57 4.16
CA ARG A 8 14.16 -2.53 3.96
C ARG A 8 13.70 -1.12 3.61
N GLU A 9 13.13 -1.01 2.42
CA GLU A 9 12.61 0.23 1.89
C GLU A 9 11.31 0.05 1.11
N THR A 10 10.70 1.17 0.78
CA THR A 10 9.56 1.21 -0.13
C THR A 10 9.69 2.44 -0.97
N ILE A 11 9.81 2.23 -2.27
CA ILE A 11 9.92 3.29 -3.27
C ILE A 11 8.57 3.38 -3.96
N ILE A 12 8.00 4.58 -3.97
CA ILE A 12 6.77 4.89 -4.69
C ILE A 12 7.09 6.12 -5.53
N HIS A 13 6.97 6.00 -6.84
CA HIS A 13 7.18 7.12 -7.75
C HIS A 13 6.07 7.17 -8.77
N TYR A 14 5.82 8.39 -9.25
CA TYR A 14 4.87 8.66 -10.30
C TYR A 14 5.62 9.08 -11.55
N ASP A 15 5.23 8.49 -12.67
CA ASP A 15 5.71 8.85 -13.98
C ASP A 15 4.63 9.68 -14.69
N GLU A 16 4.93 10.95 -14.95
CA GLU A 16 4.03 11.88 -15.64
C GLU A 16 3.89 11.54 -17.13
N MET A 17 4.95 11.02 -17.77
CA MET A 17 4.94 10.68 -19.19
C MET A 17 4.02 9.49 -19.44
N ASP A 18 4.11 8.48 -18.57
CA ASP A 18 3.29 7.27 -18.65
C ASP A 18 1.95 7.38 -17.88
N ASN A 19 1.73 8.50 -17.17
CA ASN A 19 0.58 8.73 -16.28
C ASN A 19 0.29 7.53 -15.37
N CYS A 20 1.32 7.03 -14.67
CA CYS A 20 1.19 5.82 -13.85
C CYS A 20 2.05 5.86 -12.59
N TRP A 21 1.68 5.02 -11.62
CA TRP A 21 2.44 4.83 -10.38
C TRP A 21 3.22 3.53 -10.40
N TYR A 22 4.43 3.58 -9.88
CA TYR A 22 5.28 2.43 -9.64
C TYR A 22 5.49 2.23 -8.15
N PHE A 23 5.43 0.96 -7.73
CA PHE A 23 5.61 0.53 -6.36
C PHE A 23 6.70 -0.51 -6.30
N GLU A 24 7.71 -0.29 -5.48
CA GLU A 24 8.74 -1.27 -5.17
C GLU A 24 8.85 -1.40 -3.66
N SER A 25 8.81 -2.63 -3.14
CA SER A 25 8.86 -2.83 -1.70
C SER A 25 9.37 -4.21 -1.31
N ASN A 26 10.35 -4.21 -0.40
CA ASN A 26 10.75 -5.38 0.38
C ASN A 26 10.25 -5.32 1.84
N VAL A 27 9.41 -4.33 2.17
CA VAL A 27 8.81 -4.18 3.50
C VAL A 27 7.58 -5.08 3.60
N ARG A 28 7.64 -6.11 4.46
CA ARG A 28 6.58 -7.14 4.60
C ARG A 28 5.16 -6.60 4.73
N ARG A 29 4.97 -5.51 5.49
CA ARG A 29 3.65 -4.87 5.67
C ARG A 29 3.11 -4.26 4.37
N HIS A 30 3.99 -3.69 3.55
CA HIS A 30 3.63 -3.04 2.28
C HIS A 30 3.44 -4.09 1.18
N ILE A 31 4.32 -5.10 1.10
CA ILE A 31 4.13 -6.30 0.27
C ILE A 31 2.73 -6.85 0.46
N THR A 32 2.32 -7.07 1.72
CA THR A 32 0.99 -7.64 2.01
C THR A 32 -0.16 -6.76 1.51
N LYS A 33 -0.02 -5.43 1.53
CA LYS A 33 -1.05 -4.53 1.01
C LYS A 33 -1.11 -4.57 -0.51
N ILE A 34 0.04 -4.55 -1.18
CA ILE A 34 0.14 -4.63 -2.64
C ILE A 34 -0.47 -5.95 -3.12
N LEU A 35 -0.08 -7.08 -2.54
CA LEU A 35 -0.61 -8.40 -2.91
C LEU A 35 -2.12 -8.56 -2.65
N LYS A 36 -2.70 -7.86 -1.67
CA LYS A 36 -4.15 -7.87 -1.45
C LYS A 36 -4.92 -7.10 -2.53
N MET A 37 -4.26 -6.13 -3.16
CA MET A 37 -4.81 -5.29 -4.23
C MET A 37 -4.22 -5.68 -5.58
N GLU A 38 -3.76 -6.92 -5.75
CA GLU A 38 -3.08 -7.38 -6.98
C GLU A 38 -3.91 -7.12 -8.25
N HIS A 39 -5.24 -7.20 -8.14
CA HIS A 39 -6.18 -6.90 -9.23
C HIS A 39 -6.20 -5.43 -9.69
N ALA A 40 -5.68 -4.51 -8.88
CA ALA A 40 -5.63 -3.08 -9.23
C ALA A 40 -4.41 -2.74 -10.10
N PHE A 41 -3.38 -3.59 -10.11
CA PHE A 41 -2.13 -3.34 -10.81
C PHE A 41 -2.14 -3.99 -12.18
N ASP A 42 -1.46 -3.35 -13.14
CA ASP A 42 -1.29 -3.89 -14.50
C ASP A 42 -0.42 -5.14 -14.47
N ASN A 43 0.63 -5.11 -13.65
CA ASN A 43 1.53 -6.21 -13.40
C ASN A 43 2.05 -6.17 -11.97
N VAL A 44 2.32 -7.36 -11.41
CA VAL A 44 2.98 -7.52 -10.11
C VAL A 44 4.08 -8.56 -10.24
N GLU A 45 5.32 -8.11 -10.20
CA GLU A 45 6.49 -8.98 -10.10
C GLU A 45 6.78 -9.28 -8.64
N LYS A 46 7.12 -10.54 -8.35
CA LYS A 46 7.33 -11.03 -6.98
C LYS A 46 8.66 -11.76 -6.92
N GLU A 47 9.50 -11.40 -5.96
CA GLU A 47 10.67 -12.18 -5.61
C GLU A 47 10.30 -13.12 -4.47
N LEU A 48 10.55 -14.42 -4.65
CA LEU A 48 10.22 -15.46 -3.69
C LEU A 48 11.49 -16.08 -3.12
N GLU A 49 11.55 -16.20 -1.80
CA GLU A 49 12.57 -16.96 -1.09
C GLU A 49 11.89 -17.92 -0.11
N ASN A 50 12.18 -19.22 -0.21
CA ASN A 50 11.53 -20.25 0.63
C ASN A 50 9.98 -20.16 0.60
N ASN A 51 9.39 -19.95 -0.58
CA ASN A 51 7.95 -19.71 -0.81
C ASN A 51 7.37 -18.45 -0.13
N LEU A 52 8.22 -17.57 0.41
CA LEU A 52 7.82 -16.29 0.96
C LEU A 52 8.15 -15.17 -0.03
N CYS A 53 7.17 -14.31 -0.30
CA CYS A 53 7.40 -13.11 -1.09
C CYS A 53 8.21 -12.09 -0.26
N VAL A 54 9.45 -11.86 -0.68
CA VAL A 54 10.44 -11.00 -0.02
C VAL A 54 10.54 -9.62 -0.65
N SER A 55 10.15 -9.49 -1.92
CA SER A 55 10.08 -8.22 -2.65
C SER A 55 8.93 -8.22 -3.66
N VAL A 56 8.36 -7.05 -3.91
CA VAL A 56 7.36 -6.84 -4.96
C VAL A 56 7.69 -5.60 -5.78
N ARG A 57 7.40 -5.68 -7.08
CA ARG A 57 7.30 -4.52 -7.97
C ARG A 57 5.94 -4.51 -8.64
N ALA A 58 5.27 -3.36 -8.69
CA ALA A 58 3.95 -3.25 -9.28
C ALA A 58 3.76 -1.92 -10.01
N ARG A 59 2.98 -1.94 -11.08
CA ARG A 59 2.58 -0.75 -11.85
C ARG A 59 1.07 -0.55 -11.75
N LEU A 60 0.65 0.68 -11.55
CA LEU A 60 -0.75 1.10 -11.53
C LEU A 60 -0.97 2.21 -12.55
N SER A 61 -1.66 1.89 -13.65
CA SER A 61 -2.09 2.84 -14.67
C SER A 61 -3.57 3.24 -14.55
N ASP A 62 -4.42 2.43 -13.91
CA ASP A 62 -5.84 2.72 -13.73
C ASP A 62 -6.07 3.76 -12.60
N LEU A 63 -5.90 5.03 -12.95
CA LEU A 63 -6.08 6.17 -12.03
C LEU A 63 -7.52 6.67 -11.95
N ASP A 64 -8.42 6.14 -12.79
CA ASP A 64 -9.85 6.45 -12.74
C ASP A 64 -10.54 5.68 -11.62
N ASN A 65 -10.17 4.41 -11.42
CA ASN A 65 -10.74 3.56 -10.38
C ASN A 65 -9.92 3.54 -9.08
N PHE A 66 -8.62 3.85 -9.14
CA PHE A 66 -7.72 3.78 -7.99
C PHE A 66 -6.96 5.07 -7.76
N SER A 67 -6.76 5.43 -6.49
CA SER A 67 -6.05 6.66 -6.11
C SER A 67 -4.82 6.37 -5.25
N VAL A 68 -3.71 7.03 -5.55
CA VAL A 68 -2.48 7.01 -4.76
C VAL A 68 -2.21 8.39 -4.20
N ASN A 69 -1.77 8.48 -2.95
CA ASN A 69 -1.39 9.75 -2.33
C ASN A 69 -0.02 9.63 -1.65
N PRO A 70 1.06 10.11 -2.30
CA PRO A 70 2.41 10.10 -1.72
C PRO A 70 2.65 11.29 -0.78
N PHE A 71 1.78 12.31 -0.80
CA PHE A 71 2.01 13.57 -0.10
C PHE A 71 1.56 13.48 1.36
N VAL A 72 2.32 14.17 2.22
CA VAL A 72 2.05 14.26 3.66
C VAL A 72 0.67 14.90 3.87
N ARG A 73 -0.16 14.24 4.67
CA ARG A 73 -1.47 14.76 5.09
C ARG A 73 -1.49 15.00 6.59
N ASN A 74 -2.17 16.07 7.00
CA ASN A 74 -2.41 16.35 8.42
C ASN A 74 -3.20 15.21 9.05
N LYS A 75 -2.69 14.66 10.15
CA LYS A 75 -3.45 13.70 10.96
C LYS A 75 -4.59 14.45 11.64
N ILE A 76 -5.82 14.00 11.40
CA ILE A 76 -6.98 14.47 12.16
C ILE A 76 -6.77 14.05 13.62
N LYS A 77 -6.56 15.03 14.50
CA LYS A 77 -6.52 14.81 15.95
C LYS A 77 -7.95 14.65 16.44
N LEU A 78 -8.43 13.41 16.51
CA LEU A 78 -9.73 13.10 17.09
C LEU A 78 -9.61 13.08 18.62
N THR A 79 -10.56 13.71 19.30
CA THR A 79 -10.73 13.52 20.75
C THR A 79 -11.14 12.07 21.05
N ASP A 80 -10.99 11.62 22.29
CA ASP A 80 -11.32 10.24 22.64
C ASP A 80 -12.81 9.92 22.47
N GLU A 81 -13.68 10.91 22.65
CA GLU A 81 -15.12 10.81 22.34
C GLU A 81 -15.36 10.62 20.84
N GLN A 82 -14.68 11.40 20.00
CA GLN A 82 -14.79 11.28 18.54
C GLN A 82 -14.22 9.94 18.03
N LYS A 83 -13.16 9.40 18.67
CA LYS A 83 -12.64 8.07 18.36
C LYS A 83 -13.65 6.98 18.69
N LYS A 84 -14.29 7.05 19.86
CA LYS A 84 -15.32 6.09 20.29
C LYS A 84 -16.53 6.12 19.35
N ALA A 85 -17.06 7.31 19.05
CA ALA A 85 -18.19 7.47 18.14
C ALA A 85 -17.91 6.92 16.74
N ARG A 86 -16.67 7.08 16.24
CA ARG A 86 -16.27 6.55 14.93
C ARG A 86 -16.13 5.02 14.94
N ALA A 87 -15.61 4.45 16.03
CA ALA A 87 -15.50 3.01 16.21
C ALA A 87 -16.87 2.33 16.34
N GLU A 88 -17.84 2.98 17.00
CA GLU A 88 -19.22 2.48 17.11
C GLU A 88 -19.92 2.46 15.75
N ARG A 89 -19.81 3.53 14.95
CA ARG A 89 -20.39 3.57 13.60
C ARG A 89 -19.87 2.46 12.68
N LEU A 90 -18.60 2.11 12.79
CA LEU A 90 -17.99 1.03 12.01
C LEU A 90 -18.54 -0.36 12.39
N LYS A 91 -18.93 -0.57 13.64
CA LYS A 91 -19.56 -1.82 14.09
C LYS A 91 -21.02 -1.94 13.62
N THR A 92 -21.72 -0.81 13.51
CA THR A 92 -23.11 -0.79 13.06
C THR A 92 -23.24 -1.08 11.56
N ASN A 93 -22.28 -0.62 10.75
CA ASN A 93 -22.30 -0.81 9.29
C ASN A 93 -21.68 -2.14 8.82
N SER A 94 -21.25 -3.02 9.73
CA SER A 94 -20.70 -4.35 9.39
C SER A 94 -21.70 -5.49 9.63
N ARG A 95 -23.00 -5.19 9.67
CA ARG A 95 -24.14 -6.13 9.71
C ARG A 95 -25.00 -5.90 8.47
#